data_AF-A0A1Y2AU95-F1
#
_entry.id   AF-A0A1Y2AU95-F1
#
_cell.length_a   1.000
_cell.length_b   1.000
_cell.length_c   1.000
_cell.angle_alpha   90.00
_cell.angle_beta   90.00
_cell.angle_gamma   90.00
#
_symmetry.space_group_name_H-M   'P 1'
#
loop_
_entity.id
_entity.type
_entity.pdbx_description
1 polymer ?
#
loop_
_entity_poly.entity_id
_entity_poly.type
_entity_poly.pdbx_seq_one_letter_code
_entity_poly.pdbx_strand_id
1 'polypeptide(L)'
;MLFKNILRTLAFVTLTSLVSAKDDCEEIKSYLKKNNNESKVDSYVSCENDKDGSLIELSFDGFVFDINKEETEKLFSYPTIKKLTYINGKNDIFPTSISKLSNLEELNLEYEEYSEKEKNGKTVFYSEVGTINEGIFKDLNNLQTLSLGFLKLNDINIKELAKLPKLRTLKLSSCAGLDKLTDINGLTELSITFNQRKYFENLSSTVPKGVLSSLTNLKSLSVTLADITEDNLNEIGKLKNLVNLDISMNQLKKFPKQICELTKLETLYIYLNDIDDEIPECYNSLKLKKFNYEENINVREAKKSDTTINNGRCGKDIGKCPTGECCSKYGYCGTSDKYCGKGCQSEFGKCDTSKDTSKNSGGKCGKDIGKCPSGECCSKYGYCGTSDKYCGKGCQSEFGKCDTSKDTSKNSGGKCGKDIGKCPSGECCSKYGYCGTSDKYCGKGCQSEFGKCDTSKDTSKNSGGKCGKDIGKCPSGECCSKYGYCGTSDKYCGKGCQSEFGKCDTSKDTSKNSGGKCGKDIGKCPSGECCSKYGYCGTSDKYCGKGCQSEFGKCK
;
A
#
# COMPACT_ATOMS: atom_id res chain seq x y z
N MET A 1 97.36 29.10 1.65
CA MET A 1 96.08 29.77 1.29
C MET A 1 95.44 28.91 0.20
N LEU A 2 94.41 28.10 0.52
CA LEU A 2 92.97 28.42 0.42
C LEU A 2 92.57 28.54 -1.08
N PHE A 3 91.74 27.69 -1.72
CA PHE A 3 90.53 26.92 -1.38
C PHE A 3 90.46 25.67 -2.32
N LYS A 4 90.26 24.41 -1.91
CA LYS A 4 88.98 23.71 -1.60
C LYS A 4 87.85 24.01 -2.63
N ASN A 5 87.09 23.10 -3.24
CA ASN A 5 86.99 21.64 -3.28
C ASN A 5 85.75 21.31 -4.17
N ILE A 6 85.70 20.10 -4.77
CA ILE A 6 84.48 19.31 -5.17
C ILE A 6 83.84 19.64 -6.53
N LEU A 7 84.02 18.84 -7.60
CA LEU A 7 83.42 17.53 -7.96
C LEU A 7 81.92 17.53 -8.31
N ARG A 8 81.61 17.04 -9.52
CA ARG A 8 80.32 16.53 -10.04
C ARG A 8 79.17 17.52 -10.25
N THR A 9 78.87 17.79 -11.52
CA THR A 9 77.48 18.01 -11.97
C THR A 9 77.18 16.96 -13.03
N LEU A 10 76.42 15.94 -12.58
CA LEU A 10 75.85 14.88 -13.40
C LEU A 10 74.96 15.48 -14.50
N ALA A 11 74.91 14.76 -15.62
CA ALA A 11 73.79 14.81 -16.54
C ALA A 11 72.46 14.78 -15.77
N PHE A 12 71.70 15.86 -15.83
CA PHE A 12 70.27 15.84 -15.55
C PHE A 12 69.60 15.09 -16.70
N VAL A 13 69.65 13.75 -16.63
CA VAL A 13 68.59 12.94 -17.21
C VAL A 13 67.36 13.33 -16.42
N THR A 14 66.44 14.05 -17.05
CA THR A 14 65.08 14.17 -16.57
C THR A 14 64.51 12.76 -16.52
N LEU A 15 64.61 12.11 -15.35
CA LEU A 15 63.61 11.15 -14.94
C LEU A 15 62.32 11.97 -14.77
N THR A 16 61.66 12.28 -15.89
CA THR A 16 60.21 12.22 -15.89
C THR A 16 59.93 10.74 -15.65
N SER A 17 59.85 10.35 -14.37
CA SER A 17 59.08 9.18 -14.01
C SER A 17 57.79 9.33 -14.80
N LEU A 18 57.53 8.38 -15.70
CA LEU A 18 56.18 8.13 -16.19
C LEU A 18 55.36 7.85 -14.93
N VAL A 19 54.86 8.91 -14.29
CA VAL A 19 53.71 8.79 -13.41
C VAL A 19 52.62 8.45 -14.40
N SER A 20 52.43 7.14 -14.61
CA SER A 20 51.22 6.66 -15.25
C SER A 20 50.09 7.39 -14.55
N ALA A 21 49.25 8.10 -15.30
CA ALA A 21 48.02 8.63 -14.74
C ALA A 21 47.36 7.48 -13.96
N LYS A 22 46.93 7.77 -12.73
CA LYS A 22 46.19 6.80 -11.92
C LYS A 22 45.04 6.29 -12.78
N ASP A 23 44.86 4.99 -12.85
CA ASP A 23 43.76 4.39 -13.60
C ASP A 23 43.25 3.21 -12.81
N ASP A 24 42.33 3.49 -11.89
CA ASP A 24 41.77 2.47 -10.99
C ASP A 24 41.02 1.39 -11.78
N CYS A 25 40.34 1.75 -12.87
CA CYS A 25 39.65 0.81 -13.75
C CYS A 25 40.62 -0.19 -14.41
N GLU A 26 41.71 0.30 -15.01
CA GLU A 26 42.72 -0.58 -15.62
C GLU A 26 43.49 -1.38 -14.56
N GLU A 27 43.68 -0.85 -13.34
CA GLU A 27 44.24 -1.63 -12.22
C GLU A 27 43.35 -2.82 -11.86
N ILE A 28 42.03 -2.62 -11.70
CA ILE A 28 41.09 -3.70 -11.39
C ILE A 28 41.06 -4.74 -12.50
N LYS A 29 40.95 -4.29 -13.77
CA LYS A 29 40.94 -5.22 -14.91
C LYS A 29 42.25 -6.02 -14.97
N SER A 30 43.40 -5.38 -14.78
CA SER A 30 44.69 -6.04 -14.76
C SER A 30 44.81 -7.05 -13.61
N TYR A 31 44.32 -6.70 -12.42
CA TYR A 31 44.27 -7.62 -11.28
C TYR A 31 43.43 -8.86 -11.60
N LEU A 32 42.23 -8.67 -12.16
CA LEU A 32 41.36 -9.78 -12.55
C LEU A 32 41.95 -10.61 -13.69
N LYS A 33 42.59 -10.00 -14.69
CA LYS A 33 43.26 -10.68 -15.81
C LYS A 33 44.45 -11.54 -15.35
N LYS A 34 45.11 -11.15 -14.26
CA LYS A 34 46.20 -11.92 -13.67
C LYS A 34 45.69 -13.16 -12.93
N ASN A 35 44.56 -13.02 -12.23
CA ASN A 35 44.00 -14.10 -11.41
C ASN A 35 43.07 -15.02 -12.19
N ASN A 36 42.55 -14.55 -13.34
CA ASN A 36 41.56 -15.24 -14.17
C ASN A 36 41.95 -15.18 -15.63
N ASN A 37 41.57 -16.17 -16.44
CA ASN A 37 41.92 -16.26 -17.86
C ASN A 37 41.73 -14.89 -18.58
N GLU A 38 42.87 -14.31 -18.99
CA GLU A 38 43.06 -12.92 -19.43
C GLU A 38 42.10 -12.46 -20.54
N SER A 39 41.64 -13.39 -21.38
CA SER A 39 40.86 -13.09 -22.59
C SER A 39 39.40 -12.66 -22.38
N LYS A 40 38.83 -12.79 -21.17
CA LYS A 40 37.39 -12.55 -20.95
C LYS A 40 37.04 -11.40 -20.01
N VAL A 41 37.99 -10.83 -19.26
CA VAL A 41 37.69 -9.79 -18.24
C VAL A 41 36.92 -8.61 -18.81
N ASP A 42 37.31 -8.13 -19.99
CA ASP A 42 36.68 -6.98 -20.63
C ASP A 42 35.24 -7.26 -21.10
N SER A 43 34.79 -8.53 -21.14
CA SER A 43 33.43 -8.89 -21.52
C SER A 43 32.45 -8.90 -20.34
N TYR A 44 32.93 -8.88 -19.09
CA TYR A 44 32.07 -8.94 -17.90
C TYR A 44 32.40 -7.90 -16.84
N VAL A 45 33.51 -7.15 -16.99
CA VAL A 45 33.78 -5.98 -16.15
C VAL A 45 33.83 -4.73 -17.03
N SER A 46 32.96 -3.78 -16.73
CA SER A 46 33.06 -2.43 -17.27
C SER A 46 33.19 -1.43 -16.13
N CYS A 47 33.98 -0.38 -16.35
CA CYS A 47 34.21 0.65 -15.37
C CYS A 47 34.50 2.00 -16.02
N GLU A 48 34.22 3.07 -15.28
CA GLU A 48 34.50 4.45 -15.66
C GLU A 48 35.27 5.14 -14.52
N ASN A 49 36.32 5.87 -14.90
CA ASN A 49 37.06 6.74 -13.99
C ASN A 49 36.61 8.19 -14.13
N ASP A 50 36.80 8.96 -13.06
CA ASP A 50 36.77 10.42 -13.16
C ASP A 50 38.03 10.98 -13.85
N LYS A 51 38.10 12.32 -13.93
CA LYS A 51 39.20 13.04 -14.57
C LYS A 51 40.55 12.85 -13.87
N ASP A 52 40.53 12.47 -12.59
CA ASP A 52 41.72 12.23 -11.78
C ASP A 52 42.12 10.75 -11.79
N GLY A 53 41.41 9.92 -12.57
CA GLY A 53 41.71 8.50 -12.72
C GLY A 53 41.15 7.61 -11.62
N SER A 54 40.24 8.14 -10.80
CA SER A 54 39.61 7.40 -9.71
C SER A 54 38.32 6.74 -10.18
N LEU A 55 38.10 5.49 -9.78
CA LEU A 55 36.95 4.70 -10.20
C LEU A 55 35.64 5.26 -9.64
N ILE A 56 34.67 5.59 -10.50
CA ILE A 56 33.37 6.14 -10.11
C ILE A 56 32.18 5.25 -10.49
N GLU A 57 32.32 4.44 -11.54
CA GLU A 57 31.30 3.48 -11.97
C GLU A 57 31.95 2.11 -12.19
N LEU A 58 31.30 1.07 -11.67
CA LEU A 58 31.72 -0.30 -11.82
C LEU A 58 30.50 -1.17 -12.14
N SER A 59 30.60 -1.96 -13.19
CA SER A 59 29.62 -2.99 -13.53
C SER A 59 30.32 -4.34 -13.65
N PHE A 60 29.80 -5.32 -12.92
CA PHE A 60 30.28 -6.69 -12.91
C PHE A 60 29.16 -7.64 -13.32
N ASP A 61 29.43 -8.45 -14.35
CA ASP A 61 28.55 -9.50 -14.84
C ASP A 61 29.03 -10.88 -14.38
N GLY A 62 28.46 -11.34 -13.28
CA GLY A 62 28.74 -12.63 -12.64
C GLY A 62 28.07 -13.83 -13.30
N PHE A 63 27.32 -13.67 -14.39
CA PHE A 63 26.76 -14.79 -15.13
C PHE A 63 27.85 -15.54 -15.90
N VAL A 64 28.75 -14.80 -16.53
CA VAL A 64 29.83 -15.35 -17.37
C VAL A 64 31.00 -15.83 -16.52
N PHE A 65 31.25 -15.17 -15.38
CA PHE A 65 32.47 -15.33 -14.60
C PHE A 65 32.21 -15.23 -13.10
N ASP A 66 32.75 -16.16 -12.31
CA ASP A 66 32.61 -16.13 -10.85
C ASP A 66 33.87 -15.54 -10.23
N ILE A 67 33.71 -14.53 -9.38
CA ILE A 67 34.83 -13.94 -8.64
C ILE A 67 34.87 -14.51 -7.23
N ASN A 68 36.07 -14.84 -6.77
CA ASN A 68 36.27 -15.32 -5.42
C ASN A 68 36.14 -14.17 -4.39
N LYS A 69 36.20 -14.53 -3.11
CA LYS A 69 36.08 -13.57 -2.01
C LYS A 69 37.18 -12.48 -2.03
N GLU A 70 38.42 -12.83 -2.38
CA GLU A 70 39.53 -11.88 -2.41
C GLU A 70 39.35 -10.86 -3.54
N GLU A 71 38.92 -11.32 -4.71
CA GLU A 71 38.59 -10.47 -5.84
C GLU A 71 37.42 -9.54 -5.52
N THR A 72 36.37 -10.06 -4.90
CA THR A 72 35.24 -9.27 -4.42
C THR A 72 35.68 -8.16 -3.45
N GLU A 73 36.57 -8.47 -2.51
CA GLU A 73 37.14 -7.49 -1.59
C GLU A 73 37.99 -6.44 -2.32
N LYS A 74 38.73 -6.84 -3.36
CA LYS A 74 39.49 -5.90 -4.20
C LYS A 74 38.55 -4.98 -4.97
N LEU A 75 37.51 -5.49 -5.63
CA LEU A 75 36.54 -4.68 -6.39
C LEU A 75 35.90 -3.60 -5.51
N PHE A 76 35.54 -3.95 -4.26
CA PHE A 76 34.87 -3.03 -3.33
C PHE A 76 35.82 -2.29 -2.39
N SER A 77 37.13 -2.33 -2.66
CA SER A 77 38.13 -1.55 -1.92
C SER A 77 38.24 -0.09 -2.38
N TYR A 78 37.52 0.30 -3.43
CA TYR A 78 37.56 1.62 -4.04
C TYR A 78 36.38 2.47 -3.53
N PRO A 79 36.57 3.30 -2.47
CA PRO A 79 35.47 4.04 -1.88
C PRO A 79 34.93 5.16 -2.77
N THR A 80 35.60 5.47 -3.89
CA THR A 80 35.20 6.49 -4.86
C THR A 80 34.03 6.05 -5.74
N ILE A 81 33.70 4.75 -5.76
CA ILE A 81 32.58 4.21 -6.53
C ILE A 81 31.28 4.89 -6.10
N LYS A 82 30.58 5.48 -7.07
CA LYS A 82 29.26 6.11 -6.93
C LYS A 82 28.16 5.26 -7.56
N LYS A 83 28.49 4.47 -8.57
CA LYS A 83 27.53 3.61 -9.27
C LYS A 83 28.06 2.19 -9.34
N LEU A 84 27.26 1.24 -8.86
CA LEU A 84 27.59 -0.18 -8.89
C LEU A 84 26.45 -0.96 -9.54
N THR A 85 26.78 -1.70 -10.59
CA THR A 85 25.96 -2.81 -11.09
C THR A 85 26.65 -4.13 -10.78
N TYR A 86 25.93 -5.03 -10.12
CA TYR A 86 26.43 -6.37 -9.80
C TYR A 86 25.37 -7.39 -10.21
N ILE A 87 25.65 -8.11 -11.29
CA ILE A 87 24.85 -9.24 -11.74
C ILE A 87 25.50 -10.50 -11.17
N ASN A 88 24.73 -11.35 -10.52
CA ASN A 88 25.21 -12.56 -9.87
C ASN A 88 24.54 -13.78 -10.51
N GLY A 89 25.32 -14.66 -11.14
CA GLY A 89 24.75 -15.78 -11.89
C GLY A 89 25.08 -17.18 -11.38
N LYS A 90 25.71 -17.30 -10.20
CA LYS A 90 26.04 -18.61 -9.60
C LYS A 90 25.83 -18.71 -8.10
N ASN A 91 26.01 -17.61 -7.36
CA ASN A 91 25.82 -17.60 -5.92
C ASN A 91 24.51 -16.89 -5.60
N ASP A 92 23.61 -17.51 -4.86
CA ASP A 92 22.35 -16.91 -4.45
C ASP A 92 22.50 -15.78 -3.42
N ILE A 93 23.73 -15.42 -3.04
CA ILE A 93 24.03 -14.48 -1.96
C ILE A 93 24.98 -13.37 -2.43
N PHE A 94 24.58 -12.11 -2.22
CA PHE A 94 25.40 -10.94 -2.54
C PHE A 94 26.39 -10.60 -1.42
N PRO A 95 27.62 -10.17 -1.75
CA PRO A 95 28.65 -9.88 -0.75
C PRO A 95 28.32 -8.65 0.11
N THR A 96 28.39 -8.80 1.43
CA THR A 96 28.14 -7.69 2.37
C THR A 96 29.16 -6.56 2.28
N SER A 97 30.34 -6.82 1.69
CA SER A 97 31.39 -5.82 1.47
C SER A 97 30.95 -4.64 0.58
N ILE A 98 29.84 -4.76 -0.15
CA ILE A 98 29.18 -3.64 -0.84
C ILE A 98 28.86 -2.49 0.13
N SER A 99 28.53 -2.80 1.39
CA SER A 99 28.26 -1.79 2.43
C SER A 99 29.45 -0.85 2.71
N LYS A 100 30.68 -1.22 2.32
CA LYS A 100 31.88 -0.38 2.46
C LYS A 100 31.90 0.80 1.48
N LEU A 101 31.10 0.75 0.41
CA LEU A 101 31.01 1.79 -0.62
C LEU A 101 30.16 2.97 -0.13
N SER A 102 30.67 3.71 0.85
CA SER A 102 29.93 4.79 1.50
C SER A 102 29.56 5.97 0.57
N ASN A 103 30.23 6.14 -0.57
CA ASN A 103 29.91 7.15 -1.58
C ASN A 103 28.90 6.68 -2.63
N LEU A 104 28.38 5.46 -2.51
CA LEU A 104 27.46 4.88 -3.48
C LEU A 104 26.16 5.69 -3.54
N GLU A 105 25.81 6.14 -4.74
CA GLU A 105 24.62 6.92 -5.08
C GLU A 105 23.59 6.05 -5.83
N GLU A 106 24.06 5.12 -6.66
CA GLU A 106 23.22 4.18 -7.41
C GLU A 106 23.73 2.74 -7.24
N LEU A 107 22.81 1.83 -6.91
CA LEU A 107 23.10 0.40 -6.74
C LEU A 107 22.10 -0.41 -7.57
N ASN A 108 22.61 -1.27 -8.45
CA ASN A 108 21.84 -2.28 -9.17
C ASN A 108 22.35 -3.68 -8.78
N LEU A 109 21.48 -4.48 -8.18
CA LEU A 109 21.76 -5.87 -7.85
C LEU A 109 20.81 -6.77 -8.61
N GLU A 110 21.34 -7.66 -9.43
CA GLU A 110 20.54 -8.56 -10.26
C GLU A 110 21.00 -10.00 -10.10
N TYR A 111 20.06 -10.92 -9.89
CA TYR A 111 20.34 -12.34 -9.83
C TYR A 111 19.91 -13.01 -11.14
N GLU A 112 20.83 -13.72 -11.77
CA GLU A 112 20.58 -14.45 -13.02
C GLU A 112 21.08 -15.88 -12.92
N GLU A 113 20.34 -16.75 -12.24
CA GLU A 113 20.60 -18.19 -12.31
C GLU A 113 19.50 -18.91 -13.08
N TYR A 114 19.92 -19.65 -14.11
CA TYR A 114 19.07 -20.58 -14.85
C TYR A 114 19.44 -22.00 -14.41
N SER A 115 18.57 -22.64 -13.63
CA SER A 115 18.71 -24.07 -13.37
C SER A 115 17.87 -24.85 -14.38
N GLU A 116 18.50 -25.77 -15.11
CA GLU A 116 17.80 -26.68 -16.00
C GLU A 116 17.39 -27.94 -15.23
N LYS A 117 16.11 -28.30 -15.25
CA LYS A 117 15.66 -29.61 -14.77
C LYS A 117 14.78 -30.27 -15.82
N GLU A 118 14.97 -31.56 -16.01
CA GLU A 118 14.02 -32.34 -16.81
C GLU A 118 12.79 -32.71 -15.99
N LYS A 119 11.60 -32.38 -16.52
CA LYS A 119 10.31 -32.77 -15.96
C LYS A 119 9.46 -33.36 -17.08
N ASN A 120 9.12 -34.64 -16.95
CA ASN A 120 8.32 -35.39 -17.95
C ASN A 120 8.89 -35.33 -19.39
N GLY A 121 10.21 -35.45 -19.55
CA GLY A 121 10.86 -35.40 -20.87
C GLY A 121 10.85 -34.02 -21.53
N LYS A 122 10.59 -32.95 -20.77
CA LYS A 122 10.75 -31.56 -21.19
C LYS A 122 11.78 -30.87 -20.29
N THR A 123 12.71 -30.13 -20.88
CA THR A 123 13.57 -29.19 -20.15
C THR A 123 12.70 -28.06 -19.60
N VAL A 124 12.68 -27.94 -18.27
CA VAL A 124 12.05 -26.83 -17.55
C VAL A 124 13.17 -26.02 -16.92
N PHE A 125 13.24 -24.74 -17.25
CA PHE A 125 14.15 -23.81 -16.61
C PHE A 125 13.50 -23.31 -15.32
N TYR A 126 14.16 -23.46 -14.17
CA TYR A 126 13.76 -22.81 -12.92
C TYR A 126 14.69 -21.63 -12.68
N SER A 127 14.15 -20.46 -12.38
CA SER A 127 14.94 -19.42 -11.72
C SER A 127 14.68 -19.51 -10.22
N GLU A 128 15.76 -19.58 -9.46
CA GLU A 128 15.69 -19.26 -8.05
C GLU A 128 15.71 -17.73 -7.90
N VAL A 129 15.19 -17.22 -6.78
CA VAL A 129 15.35 -15.81 -6.43
C VAL A 129 16.56 -15.70 -5.53
N GLY A 130 17.50 -14.82 -5.88
CA GLY A 130 18.66 -14.54 -5.06
C GLY A 130 18.22 -13.95 -3.72
N THR A 131 19.05 -14.13 -2.71
CA THR A 131 18.87 -13.62 -1.37
C THR A 131 19.77 -12.42 -1.12
N ILE A 132 19.24 -11.47 -0.34
CA ILE A 132 19.96 -10.26 0.04
C ILE A 132 20.46 -10.44 1.47
N ASN A 133 21.78 -10.44 1.64
CA ASN A 133 22.40 -10.53 2.96
C ASN A 133 21.98 -9.38 3.88
N GLU A 134 21.88 -9.69 5.17
CA GLU A 134 21.75 -8.68 6.22
C GLU A 134 22.99 -7.76 6.22
N GLY A 135 22.78 -6.47 6.44
CA GLY A 135 23.85 -5.47 6.56
C GLY A 135 24.33 -4.88 5.24
N ILE A 136 23.90 -5.39 4.08
CA ILE A 136 24.37 -4.92 2.77
C ILE A 136 24.06 -3.42 2.55
N PHE A 137 22.95 -2.91 3.11
CA PHE A 137 22.53 -1.52 2.94
C PHE A 137 22.91 -0.63 4.12
N LYS A 138 23.49 -1.18 5.20
CA LYS A 138 23.58 -0.53 6.52
C LYS A 138 24.28 0.84 6.52
N ASP A 139 25.27 1.05 5.65
CA ASP A 139 26.13 2.24 5.65
C ASP A 139 26.08 3.04 4.33
N LEU A 140 25.12 2.72 3.45
CA LEU A 140 24.96 3.37 2.14
C LEU A 140 24.21 4.71 2.23
N ASN A 141 24.70 5.62 3.06
CA ASN A 141 24.02 6.87 3.41
C ASN A 141 23.83 7.84 2.23
N ASN A 142 24.61 7.66 1.15
CA ASN A 142 24.51 8.45 -0.08
C ASN A 142 23.57 7.84 -1.13
N LEU A 143 23.04 6.65 -0.90
CA LEU A 143 22.24 5.93 -1.88
C LEU A 143 20.94 6.65 -2.18
N GLN A 144 20.70 6.92 -3.46
CA GLN A 144 19.54 7.64 -3.99
C GLN A 144 18.65 6.71 -4.80
N THR A 145 19.26 5.81 -5.57
CA THR A 145 18.58 4.87 -6.44
C THR A 145 19.02 3.45 -6.14
N LEU A 146 18.06 2.59 -5.87
CA LEU A 146 18.26 1.16 -5.70
C LEU A 146 17.43 0.39 -6.73
N SER A 147 18.10 -0.48 -7.48
CA SER A 147 17.47 -1.43 -8.41
C SER A 147 17.78 -2.84 -7.94
N LEU A 148 16.74 -3.67 -7.81
CA LEU A 148 16.83 -5.07 -7.41
C LEU A 148 16.15 -5.93 -8.47
N GLY A 149 16.85 -6.95 -8.97
CA GLY A 149 16.37 -7.87 -10.01
C GLY A 149 16.44 -9.31 -9.55
N PHE A 150 15.31 -10.03 -9.55
CA PHE A 150 15.22 -11.44 -9.16
C PHE A 150 15.69 -11.74 -7.73
N LEU A 151 15.44 -10.80 -6.81
CA LEU A 151 15.84 -10.90 -5.40
C LEU A 151 14.67 -11.04 -4.45
N LYS A 152 14.89 -11.74 -3.34
CA LYS A 152 13.95 -11.86 -2.23
C LYS A 152 14.27 -10.85 -1.12
N LEU A 153 13.34 -9.93 -0.90
CA LEU A 153 13.37 -9.00 0.22
C LEU A 153 12.89 -9.67 1.51
N ASN A 154 13.54 -9.33 2.63
CA ASN A 154 13.13 -9.72 3.97
C ASN A 154 12.96 -8.50 4.89
N ASP A 155 12.38 -8.70 6.08
CA ASP A 155 12.09 -7.63 7.05
C ASP A 155 13.35 -6.84 7.47
N ILE A 156 14.54 -7.46 7.46
CA ILE A 156 15.79 -6.82 7.85
C ILE A 156 16.24 -5.87 6.75
N ASN A 157 16.22 -6.32 5.49
CA ASN A 157 16.55 -5.47 4.36
C ASN A 157 15.63 -4.24 4.31
N ILE A 158 14.32 -4.43 4.53
CA ILE A 158 13.36 -3.31 4.55
C ILE A 158 13.70 -2.29 5.65
N LYS A 159 14.03 -2.76 6.86
CA LYS A 159 14.43 -1.88 7.96
C LYS A 159 15.72 -1.12 7.69
N GLU A 160 16.63 -1.68 6.89
CA GLU A 160 17.83 -0.98 6.45
C GLU A 160 17.47 0.09 5.41
N LEU A 161 16.70 -0.26 4.39
CA LEU A 161 16.25 0.68 3.35
C LEU A 161 15.47 1.86 3.94
N ALA A 162 14.61 1.61 4.93
CA ALA A 162 13.85 2.65 5.62
C ALA A 162 14.71 3.65 6.39
N LYS A 163 15.97 3.30 6.71
CA LYS A 163 16.92 4.19 7.41
C LYS A 163 17.78 5.02 6.45
N LEU A 164 17.77 4.72 5.15
CA LEU A 164 18.59 5.43 4.18
C LEU A 164 18.06 6.85 3.95
N PRO A 165 18.82 7.90 4.31
CA PRO A 165 18.28 9.26 4.35
C PRO A 165 18.02 9.85 2.95
N LYS A 166 18.77 9.39 1.94
CA LYS A 166 18.73 9.90 0.57
C LYS A 166 18.00 9.01 -0.42
N LEU A 167 17.53 7.82 -0.02
CA LEU A 167 16.86 6.90 -0.94
C LEU A 167 15.54 7.51 -1.42
N ARG A 168 15.37 7.63 -2.74
CA ARG A 168 14.19 8.23 -3.37
C ARG A 168 13.57 7.35 -4.44
N THR A 169 14.38 6.55 -5.13
CA THR A 169 13.95 5.69 -6.22
C THR A 169 14.24 4.24 -5.88
N LEU A 170 13.20 3.41 -5.91
CA LEU A 170 13.28 1.97 -5.76
C LEU A 170 12.71 1.28 -7.00
N LYS A 171 13.53 0.45 -7.66
CA LYS A 171 13.11 -0.34 -8.82
C LYS A 171 13.22 -1.81 -8.49
N LEU A 172 12.15 -2.55 -8.72
CA LEU A 172 12.03 -3.96 -8.37
C LEU A 172 11.61 -4.73 -9.61
N SER A 173 12.51 -5.55 -10.13
CA SER A 173 12.27 -6.44 -11.26
C SER A 173 12.18 -7.88 -10.76
N SER A 174 11.02 -8.51 -10.88
CA SER A 174 10.80 -9.92 -10.52
C SER A 174 11.24 -10.28 -9.10
N CYS A 175 11.08 -9.35 -8.16
CA CYS A 175 11.44 -9.55 -6.75
C CYS A 175 10.36 -10.30 -5.96
N ALA A 176 10.79 -11.11 -4.99
CA ALA A 176 9.94 -11.72 -3.99
C ALA A 176 9.96 -10.94 -2.66
N GLY A 177 8.99 -11.20 -1.78
CA GLY A 177 8.89 -10.52 -0.47
C GLY A 177 8.35 -9.09 -0.54
N LEU A 178 7.60 -8.75 -1.59
CA LEU A 178 7.03 -7.42 -1.77
C LEU A 178 6.00 -7.07 -0.68
N ASP A 179 5.39 -8.05 -0.01
CA ASP A 179 4.49 -7.86 1.13
C ASP A 179 5.19 -7.19 2.32
N LYS A 180 6.53 -7.19 2.31
CA LYS A 180 7.37 -6.55 3.33
C LYS A 180 7.67 -5.09 3.05
N LEU A 181 7.37 -4.58 1.85
CA LEU A 181 7.62 -3.18 1.48
C LEU A 181 6.65 -2.24 2.21
N THR A 182 6.89 -2.07 3.50
CA THR A 182 6.24 -1.10 4.37
C THR A 182 7.30 -0.13 4.89
N ASP A 183 6.86 1.05 5.33
CA ASP A 183 7.67 1.98 6.13
C ASP A 183 8.86 2.67 5.43
N ILE A 184 9.08 2.47 4.12
CA ILE A 184 10.08 3.22 3.33
C ILE A 184 9.49 4.57 2.87
N ASN A 185 9.12 5.40 3.84
CA ASN A 185 8.35 6.63 3.61
C ASN A 185 9.11 7.71 2.81
N GLY A 186 10.43 7.59 2.64
CA GLY A 186 11.24 8.52 1.85
C GLY A 186 11.09 8.39 0.33
N LEU A 187 10.48 7.31 -0.16
CA LEU A 187 10.38 7.05 -1.60
C LEU A 187 9.47 8.05 -2.32
N THR A 188 9.98 8.57 -3.43
CA THR A 188 9.23 9.41 -4.38
C THR A 188 8.94 8.70 -5.69
N GLU A 189 9.70 7.64 -5.99
CA GLU A 189 9.55 6.83 -7.18
C GLU A 189 9.65 5.34 -6.85
N LEU A 190 8.68 4.58 -7.34
CA LEU A 190 8.64 3.13 -7.24
C LEU A 190 8.35 2.54 -8.62
N SER A 191 9.16 1.57 -9.04
CA SER A 191 8.91 0.75 -10.22
C SER A 191 8.83 -0.72 -9.78
N ILE A 192 7.75 -1.40 -10.14
CA ILE A 192 7.60 -2.85 -9.97
C ILE A 192 7.32 -3.44 -11.34
N THR A 193 8.18 -4.36 -11.77
CA THR A 193 8.02 -5.06 -13.04
C THR A 193 8.20 -6.55 -12.81
N PHE A 194 7.39 -7.39 -13.43
CA PHE A 194 7.58 -8.84 -13.38
C PHE A 194 7.98 -9.38 -14.75
N ASN A 195 8.77 -10.45 -14.77
CA ASN A 195 9.10 -11.16 -15.99
C ASN A 195 8.05 -12.25 -16.24
N GLN A 196 7.36 -12.20 -17.39
CA GLN A 196 6.36 -13.21 -17.78
C GLN A 196 6.94 -14.36 -18.63
N ARG A 197 8.26 -14.58 -18.62
CA ARG A 197 8.85 -15.73 -19.31
C ARG A 197 8.17 -17.03 -18.82
N LYS A 198 7.73 -17.85 -19.78
CA LYS A 198 6.94 -19.08 -19.58
C LYS A 198 7.57 -20.14 -18.66
N TYR A 199 8.86 -20.00 -18.34
CA TYR A 199 9.61 -20.97 -17.55
C TYR A 199 9.62 -20.64 -16.04
N PHE A 200 9.14 -19.48 -15.61
CA PHE A 200 9.21 -19.04 -14.21
C PHE A 200 8.00 -19.54 -13.40
N GLU A 201 7.94 -20.84 -13.08
CA GLU A 201 6.75 -21.50 -12.50
C GLU A 201 6.38 -21.05 -11.06
N ASN A 202 7.19 -20.23 -10.36
CA ASN A 202 7.05 -20.04 -8.90
C ASN A 202 7.08 -18.58 -8.39
N LEU A 203 7.17 -17.57 -9.25
CA LEU A 203 7.15 -16.16 -8.85
C LEU A 203 5.75 -15.59 -9.00
N SER A 204 5.17 -15.12 -7.89
CA SER A 204 3.90 -14.39 -7.94
C SER A 204 4.10 -13.10 -8.73
N SER A 205 3.38 -12.95 -9.85
CA SER A 205 3.28 -11.73 -10.66
C SER A 205 2.33 -10.68 -10.07
N THR A 206 1.69 -10.96 -8.93
CA THR A 206 0.76 -10.03 -8.28
C THR A 206 1.48 -9.12 -7.27
N VAL A 207 1.15 -7.83 -7.29
CA VAL A 207 1.55 -6.89 -6.23
C VAL A 207 0.75 -7.18 -4.95
N PRO A 208 1.37 -7.47 -3.80
CA PRO A 208 0.64 -7.79 -2.57
C PRO A 208 -0.22 -6.62 -2.08
N LYS A 209 -1.37 -6.97 -1.49
CA LYS A 209 -2.30 -6.01 -0.89
C LYS A 209 -1.64 -5.27 0.28
N GLY A 210 -1.94 -3.98 0.39
CA GLY A 210 -1.51 -3.06 1.46
C GLY A 210 -0.23 -2.30 1.13
N VAL A 211 0.62 -2.86 0.26
CA VAL A 211 1.96 -2.35 -0.03
C VAL A 211 1.90 -0.93 -0.57
N LEU A 212 1.12 -0.71 -1.64
CA LEU A 212 1.10 0.57 -2.34
C LEU A 212 0.49 1.66 -1.45
N SER A 213 -0.54 1.35 -0.68
CA SER A 213 -1.24 2.34 0.15
C SER A 213 -0.39 2.98 1.26
N SER A 214 0.72 2.35 1.65
CA SER A 214 1.64 2.88 2.66
C SER A 214 2.58 3.96 2.10
N LEU A 215 2.87 3.93 0.80
CA LEU A 215 3.89 4.76 0.14
C LEU A 215 3.32 6.11 -0.33
N THR A 216 2.71 6.85 0.58
CA THR A 216 1.90 8.06 0.27
C THR A 216 2.70 9.26 -0.28
N ASN A 217 4.03 9.23 -0.22
CA ASN A 217 4.92 10.27 -0.74
C ASN A 217 5.30 10.06 -2.22
N LEU A 218 4.87 8.96 -2.83
CA LEU A 218 5.15 8.68 -4.24
C LEU A 218 4.61 9.78 -5.15
N LYS A 219 5.47 10.20 -6.09
CA LYS A 219 5.16 11.10 -7.22
C LYS A 219 5.16 10.35 -8.54
N SER A 220 5.92 9.27 -8.63
CA SER A 220 6.01 8.39 -9.80
C SER A 220 5.79 6.95 -9.35
N LEU A 221 4.86 6.26 -10.00
CA LEU A 221 4.62 4.83 -9.79
C LEU A 221 4.55 4.14 -11.14
N SER A 222 5.37 3.10 -11.32
CA SER A 222 5.28 2.18 -12.44
C SER A 222 5.01 0.77 -11.93
N VAL A 223 3.97 0.12 -12.46
CA VAL A 223 3.62 -1.28 -12.19
C VAL A 223 3.33 -1.93 -13.53
N THR A 224 4.30 -2.65 -14.09
CA THR A 224 4.20 -3.24 -15.44
C THR A 224 4.37 -4.75 -15.39
N LEU A 225 3.79 -5.45 -16.37
CA LEU A 225 3.86 -6.91 -16.48
C LEU A 225 3.36 -7.64 -15.22
N ALA A 226 2.51 -6.98 -14.42
CA ALA A 226 1.96 -7.48 -13.17
C ALA A 226 0.49 -7.93 -13.34
N ASP A 227 0.05 -8.82 -12.46
CA ASP A 227 -1.37 -9.12 -12.31
C ASP A 227 -2.01 -8.08 -11.38
N ILE A 228 -2.19 -6.85 -11.88
CA ILE A 228 -2.83 -5.77 -11.13
C ILE A 228 -4.28 -6.16 -10.80
N THR A 229 -4.59 -6.24 -9.50
CA THR A 229 -5.93 -6.54 -9.00
C THR A 229 -6.74 -5.27 -8.70
N GLU A 230 -8.06 -5.42 -8.50
CA GLU A 230 -8.93 -4.33 -8.03
C GLU A 230 -8.45 -3.73 -6.70
N ASP A 231 -7.91 -4.55 -5.80
CA ASP A 231 -7.32 -4.06 -4.54
C ASP A 231 -6.12 -3.16 -4.81
N ASN A 232 -5.23 -3.53 -5.75
CA ASN A 232 -4.09 -2.69 -6.11
C ASN A 232 -4.55 -1.36 -6.72
N LEU A 233 -5.56 -1.37 -7.59
CA LEU A 233 -6.14 -0.14 -8.17
C LEU A 233 -6.74 0.77 -7.09
N ASN A 234 -7.45 0.20 -6.11
CA ASN A 234 -7.98 0.94 -4.96
C ASN A 234 -6.89 1.58 -4.10
N GLU A 235 -5.73 0.94 -3.98
CA GLU A 235 -4.58 1.50 -3.28
C GLU A 235 -3.90 2.60 -4.08
N ILE A 236 -3.74 2.40 -5.39
CA ILE A 236 -3.23 3.43 -6.30
C ILE A 236 -4.05 4.71 -6.18
N GLY A 237 -5.40 4.62 -6.19
CA GLY A 237 -6.29 5.78 -6.03
C GLY A 237 -6.14 6.58 -4.72
N LYS A 238 -5.46 6.02 -3.71
CA LYS A 238 -5.14 6.70 -2.45
C LYS A 238 -3.86 7.54 -2.51
N LEU A 239 -3.02 7.35 -3.53
CA LEU A 239 -1.73 8.03 -3.67
C LEU A 239 -1.89 9.44 -4.25
N LYS A 240 -2.46 10.36 -3.45
CA LYS A 240 -2.85 11.72 -3.87
C LYS A 240 -1.69 12.63 -4.34
N ASN A 241 -0.44 12.18 -4.18
CA ASN A 241 0.75 12.91 -4.63
C ASN A 241 1.29 12.44 -5.98
N LEU A 242 0.70 11.40 -6.58
CA LEU A 242 1.13 10.91 -7.88
C LEU A 242 0.96 11.96 -8.98
N VAL A 243 2.02 12.11 -9.75
CA VAL A 243 2.14 12.95 -10.94
C VAL A 243 2.32 12.08 -12.19
N ASN A 244 3.05 10.98 -12.06
CA ASN A 244 3.27 10.02 -13.13
C ASN A 244 2.78 8.63 -12.70
N LEU A 245 1.94 8.00 -13.52
CA LEU A 245 1.47 6.64 -13.33
C LEU A 245 1.67 5.85 -14.61
N ASP A 246 2.37 4.73 -14.49
CA ASP A 246 2.51 3.73 -15.54
C ASP A 246 1.94 2.39 -15.05
N ILE A 247 0.87 1.96 -15.70
CA ILE A 247 0.24 0.64 -15.52
C ILE A 247 0.09 -0.05 -16.89
N SER A 248 1.01 0.24 -17.81
CA SER A 248 1.10 -0.41 -19.11
C SER A 248 1.56 -1.87 -18.98
N MET A 249 1.36 -2.65 -20.05
CA MET A 249 1.80 -4.04 -20.12
C MET A 249 1.18 -4.93 -19.03
N ASN A 250 -0.08 -4.70 -18.65
CA ASN A 250 -0.82 -5.54 -17.71
C ASN A 250 -2.02 -6.21 -18.42
N GLN A 251 -2.92 -6.83 -17.66
CA GLN A 251 -4.11 -7.53 -18.18
C GLN A 251 -5.42 -6.79 -17.85
N LEU A 252 -5.39 -5.45 -17.82
CA LEU A 252 -6.56 -4.65 -17.49
C LEU A 252 -7.61 -4.75 -18.61
N LYS A 253 -8.84 -5.12 -18.24
CA LYS A 253 -9.95 -5.24 -19.19
C LYS A 253 -10.81 -3.99 -19.31
N LYS A 254 -10.65 -3.04 -18.38
CA LYS A 254 -11.43 -1.81 -18.25
C LYS A 254 -10.56 -0.67 -17.76
N PHE A 255 -10.99 0.56 -18.01
CA PHE A 255 -10.35 1.72 -17.41
C PHE A 255 -10.67 1.80 -15.91
N PRO A 256 -9.64 1.89 -15.04
CA PRO A 256 -9.85 1.95 -13.59
C PRO A 256 -10.37 3.32 -13.13
N LYS A 257 -11.60 3.37 -12.62
CA LYS A 257 -12.21 4.61 -12.06
C LYS A 257 -11.44 5.15 -10.86
N GLN A 258 -10.63 4.34 -10.21
CA GLN A 258 -9.75 4.76 -9.12
C GLN A 258 -8.73 5.79 -9.56
N ILE A 259 -8.40 5.89 -10.85
CA ILE A 259 -7.51 6.94 -11.36
C ILE A 259 -8.17 8.32 -11.30
N CYS A 260 -9.51 8.42 -11.30
CA CYS A 260 -10.23 9.69 -11.13
C CYS A 260 -9.85 10.42 -9.82
N GLU A 261 -9.35 9.66 -8.84
CA GLU A 261 -8.98 10.13 -7.52
C GLU A 261 -7.61 10.83 -7.45
N LEU A 262 -6.81 10.73 -8.53
CA LEU A 262 -5.43 11.22 -8.63
C LEU A 262 -5.38 12.63 -9.21
N THR A 263 -5.89 13.60 -8.47
CA THR A 263 -6.07 14.99 -8.94
C THR A 263 -4.79 15.74 -9.33
N LYS A 264 -3.59 15.21 -9.02
CA LYS A 264 -2.28 15.77 -9.42
C LYS A 264 -1.64 15.05 -10.61
N LEU A 265 -2.31 14.02 -11.15
CA LEU A 265 -1.75 13.19 -12.20
C LEU A 265 -1.60 14.01 -13.49
N GLU A 266 -0.41 13.98 -14.08
CA GLU A 266 -0.11 14.67 -15.33
C GLU A 266 0.24 13.68 -16.46
N THR A 267 0.85 12.55 -16.12
CA THR A 267 1.25 11.52 -17.08
C THR A 267 0.61 10.19 -16.73
N LEU A 268 -0.11 9.60 -17.68
CA LEU A 268 -0.71 8.27 -17.56
C LEU A 268 -0.33 7.38 -18.75
N TYR A 269 0.32 6.26 -18.47
CA TYR A 269 0.55 5.17 -19.41
C TYR A 269 -0.29 3.95 -19.02
N ILE A 270 -1.09 3.45 -19.95
CA ILE A 270 -1.94 2.25 -19.80
C ILE A 270 -1.98 1.43 -21.11
N TYR A 271 -0.98 1.62 -21.97
CA TYR A 271 -0.85 0.90 -23.25
C TYR A 271 -0.53 -0.59 -23.03
N LEU A 272 -0.68 -1.42 -24.06
CA LEU A 272 -0.45 -2.88 -23.98
C LEU A 272 -1.24 -3.53 -22.83
N ASN A 273 -2.55 -3.35 -22.85
CA ASN A 273 -3.50 -3.99 -21.93
C ASN A 273 -4.65 -4.61 -22.74
N ASP A 274 -5.62 -5.23 -22.06
CA ASP A 274 -6.79 -5.86 -22.69
C ASP A 274 -8.05 -4.98 -22.64
N ILE A 275 -7.91 -3.65 -22.66
CA ILE A 275 -9.04 -2.75 -22.43
C ILE A 275 -10.01 -2.75 -23.63
N ASP A 276 -11.24 -3.19 -23.37
CA ASP A 276 -12.40 -3.05 -24.26
C ASP A 276 -13.49 -2.25 -23.53
N ASP A 277 -13.21 -0.98 -23.30
CA ASP A 277 -14.04 -0.08 -22.50
C ASP A 277 -14.04 1.35 -23.08
N GLU A 278 -14.98 2.15 -22.62
CA GLU A 278 -15.03 3.59 -22.92
C GLU A 278 -14.15 4.37 -21.92
N ILE A 279 -13.38 5.35 -22.40
CA ILE A 279 -12.59 6.22 -21.53
C ILE A 279 -13.53 6.90 -20.52
N PRO A 280 -13.31 6.77 -19.20
CA PRO A 280 -14.18 7.37 -18.20
C PRO A 280 -14.19 8.89 -18.35
N GLU A 281 -15.38 9.51 -18.31
CA GLU A 281 -15.52 10.98 -18.41
C GLU A 281 -14.65 11.72 -17.38
N CYS A 282 -14.45 11.12 -16.19
CA CYS A 282 -13.61 11.70 -15.15
C CYS A 282 -12.14 11.89 -15.57
N TYR A 283 -11.61 11.14 -16.55
CA TYR A 283 -10.23 11.31 -17.01
C TYR A 283 -10.03 12.68 -17.66
N ASN A 284 -11.10 13.24 -18.26
CA ASN A 284 -11.09 14.61 -18.80
C ASN A 284 -10.84 15.66 -17.69
N SER A 285 -11.20 15.35 -16.44
CA SER A 285 -10.97 16.26 -15.31
C SER A 285 -9.54 16.25 -14.77
N LEU A 286 -8.74 15.21 -15.10
CA LEU A 286 -7.38 15.03 -14.59
C LEU A 286 -6.35 15.94 -15.27
N LYS A 287 -6.72 16.68 -16.33
CA LYS A 287 -5.82 17.59 -17.08
C LYS A 287 -4.49 16.94 -17.45
N LEU A 288 -4.53 15.67 -17.88
CA LEU A 288 -3.35 14.90 -18.27
C LEU A 288 -2.60 15.63 -19.39
N LYS A 289 -1.29 15.81 -19.20
CA LYS A 289 -0.36 16.31 -20.25
C LYS A 289 -0.02 15.20 -21.23
N LYS A 290 0.04 13.96 -20.76
CA LYS A 290 0.31 12.78 -21.57
C LYS A 290 -0.58 11.63 -21.13
N PHE A 291 -1.33 11.08 -22.09
CA PHE A 291 -2.17 9.92 -21.88
C PHE A 291 -1.95 8.96 -23.05
N ASN A 292 -1.32 7.81 -22.79
CA ASN A 292 -1.12 6.77 -23.79
C ASN A 292 -1.86 5.49 -23.38
N TYR A 293 -2.84 5.12 -24.21
CA TYR A 293 -3.65 3.90 -24.09
C TYR A 293 -3.59 3.04 -25.36
N GLU A 294 -2.59 3.26 -26.22
CA GLU A 294 -2.40 2.51 -27.46
C GLU A 294 -2.24 0.99 -27.19
N GLU A 295 -2.35 0.16 -28.22
CA GLU A 295 -2.20 -1.30 -28.09
C GLU A 295 -3.14 -1.93 -27.03
N ASN A 296 -4.36 -1.40 -26.95
CA ASN A 296 -5.49 -2.00 -26.23
C ASN A 296 -6.52 -2.54 -27.25
N ILE A 297 -7.40 -3.45 -26.83
CA ILE A 297 -8.31 -4.17 -27.73
C ILE A 297 -9.26 -3.22 -28.49
N ASN A 298 -10.10 -2.49 -27.76
CA ASN A 298 -11.16 -1.66 -28.33
C ASN A 298 -11.45 -0.46 -27.41
N VAL A 299 -10.50 0.46 -27.31
CA VAL A 299 -10.72 1.71 -26.57
C VAL A 299 -11.66 2.61 -27.35
N ARG A 300 -12.84 2.85 -26.77
CA ARG A 300 -13.77 3.85 -27.30
C ARG A 300 -13.44 5.18 -26.63
N GLU A 301 -13.17 6.21 -27.44
CA GLU A 301 -13.22 7.56 -26.90
C GLU A 301 -14.58 7.75 -26.25
N ALA A 302 -14.59 8.40 -25.07
CA ALA A 302 -15.84 8.86 -24.50
C ALA A 302 -16.58 9.56 -25.62
N LYS A 303 -17.80 9.11 -25.96
CA LYS A 303 -18.60 9.85 -26.95
C LYS A 303 -18.54 11.28 -26.48
N LYS A 304 -17.94 12.19 -27.28
CA LYS A 304 -18.10 13.62 -27.03
C LYS A 304 -19.60 13.73 -26.86
N SER A 305 -20.05 13.98 -25.63
CA SER A 305 -21.43 14.34 -25.39
C SER A 305 -21.66 15.38 -26.46
N ASP A 306 -22.63 15.11 -27.32
CA ASP A 306 -22.86 15.85 -28.53
C ASP A 306 -23.25 17.29 -28.15
N THR A 307 -22.21 18.06 -27.85
CA THR A 307 -22.26 19.35 -27.19
C THR A 307 -22.15 20.46 -28.23
N THR A 308 -21.86 20.09 -29.48
CA THR A 308 -21.86 20.98 -30.63
C THR A 308 -23.14 20.91 -31.46
N ILE A 309 -23.93 19.82 -31.45
CA ILE A 309 -25.10 19.75 -32.34
C ILE A 309 -26.27 20.63 -31.88
N ASN A 310 -26.33 21.03 -30.61
CA ASN A 310 -27.46 21.83 -30.14
C ASN A 310 -27.27 23.35 -30.26
N ASN A 311 -26.19 23.84 -30.88
CA ASN A 311 -25.96 25.27 -31.09
C ASN A 311 -26.12 26.10 -29.79
N GLY A 312 -25.63 25.55 -28.67
CA GLY A 312 -25.78 26.12 -27.33
C GLY A 312 -27.16 25.91 -26.69
N ARG A 313 -27.99 24.96 -27.15
CA ARG A 313 -29.31 24.64 -26.60
C ARG A 313 -29.36 23.39 -25.73
N CYS A 314 -30.34 23.33 -24.85
CA CYS A 314 -30.60 22.23 -23.92
C CYS A 314 -32.10 22.11 -23.59
N GLY A 315 -32.52 20.96 -23.07
CA GLY A 315 -33.90 20.71 -22.66
C GLY A 315 -34.37 19.29 -22.97
N LYS A 316 -35.62 18.99 -22.62
CA LYS A 316 -36.23 17.64 -22.71
C LYS A 316 -36.08 16.96 -24.07
N ASP A 317 -36.22 17.73 -25.15
CA ASP A 317 -36.17 17.22 -26.54
C ASP A 317 -34.82 17.52 -27.23
N ILE A 318 -33.85 18.10 -26.51
CA ILE A 318 -32.58 18.59 -27.06
C ILE A 318 -31.38 17.89 -26.40
N GLY A 319 -31.41 17.68 -25.08
CA GLY A 319 -30.33 17.06 -24.32
C GLY A 319 -29.71 17.98 -23.25
N LYS A 320 -28.63 17.50 -22.64
CA LYS A 320 -27.93 18.18 -21.54
C LYS A 320 -26.86 19.15 -22.06
N CYS A 321 -26.55 20.17 -21.27
CA CYS A 321 -25.42 21.06 -21.49
C CYS A 321 -24.07 20.39 -21.23
N PRO A 322 -22.97 20.95 -21.80
CA PRO A 322 -21.61 20.50 -21.50
C PRO A 322 -21.32 20.46 -20.01
N THR A 323 -20.44 19.53 -19.61
CA THR A 323 -20.06 19.31 -18.21
C THR A 323 -19.53 20.60 -17.57
N GLY A 324 -20.21 21.08 -16.53
CA GLY A 324 -19.89 22.33 -15.83
C GLY A 324 -20.77 23.53 -16.21
N GLU A 325 -21.55 23.44 -17.29
CA GLU A 325 -22.49 24.48 -17.71
C GLU A 325 -23.91 24.26 -17.16
N CYS A 326 -24.67 25.35 -17.17
CA CYS A 326 -26.04 25.42 -16.69
C CYS A 326 -27.01 25.46 -17.86
N CYS A 327 -28.14 24.78 -17.74
CA CYS A 327 -29.21 24.86 -18.72
C CYS A 327 -30.24 25.91 -18.29
N SER A 328 -30.27 27.06 -18.96
CA SER A 328 -31.22 28.12 -18.63
C SER A 328 -32.67 27.70 -18.85
N LYS A 329 -33.63 28.42 -18.26
CA LYS A 329 -35.08 28.22 -18.50
C LYS A 329 -35.50 28.36 -19.97
N TYR A 330 -34.68 29.03 -20.78
CA TYR A 330 -34.92 29.25 -22.20
C TYR A 330 -34.29 28.17 -23.09
N GLY A 331 -33.72 27.12 -22.47
CA GLY A 331 -33.12 26.01 -23.18
C GLY A 331 -31.80 26.39 -23.84
N TYR A 332 -30.98 27.19 -23.15
CA TYR A 332 -29.62 27.54 -23.58
C TYR A 332 -28.57 27.21 -22.52
N CYS A 333 -27.40 26.78 -22.97
CA CYS A 333 -26.24 26.46 -22.13
C CYS A 333 -25.35 27.68 -21.88
N GLY A 334 -24.78 27.74 -20.68
CA GLY A 334 -23.78 28.74 -20.32
C GLY A 334 -23.42 28.70 -18.84
N THR A 335 -22.42 29.49 -18.45
CA THR A 335 -21.82 29.45 -17.09
C THR A 335 -22.15 30.66 -16.22
N SER A 336 -22.79 31.70 -16.77
CA SER A 336 -23.15 32.91 -16.00
C SER A 336 -24.48 32.76 -15.25
N ASP A 337 -24.74 33.65 -14.29
CA ASP A 337 -25.97 33.68 -13.49
C ASP A 337 -27.25 33.69 -14.33
N LYS A 338 -27.21 34.21 -15.57
CA LYS A 338 -28.33 34.18 -16.52
C LYS A 338 -28.75 32.76 -16.89
N TYR A 339 -27.83 31.81 -16.84
CA TYR A 339 -28.02 30.40 -17.19
C TYR A 339 -28.19 29.53 -15.95
N CYS A 340 -27.43 29.83 -14.90
CA CYS A 340 -27.36 29.04 -13.67
C CYS A 340 -28.40 29.42 -12.61
N GLY A 341 -28.98 30.62 -12.71
CA GLY A 341 -29.92 31.15 -11.73
C GLY A 341 -31.36 30.70 -11.95
N LYS A 342 -32.29 31.61 -11.65
CA LYS A 342 -33.74 31.38 -11.63
C LYS A 342 -34.30 30.65 -12.86
N GLY A 343 -34.87 29.46 -12.65
CA GLY A 343 -35.47 28.62 -13.70
C GLY A 343 -34.48 27.74 -14.46
N CYS A 344 -33.24 27.62 -14.00
CA CYS A 344 -32.30 26.65 -14.55
C CYS A 344 -32.87 25.22 -14.48
N GLN A 345 -32.72 24.46 -15.57
CA GLN A 345 -33.26 23.11 -15.74
C GLN A 345 -32.23 22.07 -15.26
N SER A 346 -32.35 21.65 -14.00
CA SER A 346 -31.36 20.77 -13.34
C SER A 346 -31.22 19.37 -13.94
N GLU A 347 -32.21 18.90 -14.69
CA GLU A 347 -32.13 17.64 -15.44
C GLU A 347 -31.19 17.73 -16.64
N PHE A 348 -30.95 18.95 -17.14
CA PHE A 348 -30.21 19.23 -18.37
C PHE A 348 -28.96 20.10 -18.17
N GLY A 349 -28.61 20.49 -16.93
CA GLY A 349 -27.39 21.24 -16.63
C GLY A 349 -27.20 21.45 -15.14
N LYS A 350 -26.04 21.97 -14.73
CA LYS A 350 -25.77 22.28 -13.32
C LYS A 350 -26.52 23.56 -12.96
N CYS A 351 -27.28 23.59 -11.87
CA CYS A 351 -28.02 24.80 -11.47
C CYS A 351 -27.54 25.33 -10.13
N ASP A 352 -27.42 26.65 -10.01
CA ASP A 352 -27.10 27.32 -8.76
C ASP A 352 -28.38 27.52 -7.94
N THR A 353 -28.67 26.54 -7.09
CA THR A 353 -29.86 26.54 -6.22
C THR A 353 -29.84 27.66 -5.18
N SER A 354 -28.75 28.43 -5.06
CA SER A 354 -28.68 29.58 -4.15
C SER A 354 -29.28 30.86 -4.75
N LYS A 355 -29.53 30.92 -6.08
CA LYS A 355 -30.02 32.11 -6.80
C LYS A 355 -31.41 31.95 -7.45
N ASP A 356 -32.09 30.82 -7.23
CA ASP A 356 -33.42 30.56 -7.78
C ASP A 356 -34.55 31.11 -6.88
N THR A 357 -35.07 32.28 -7.23
CA THR A 357 -36.27 32.85 -6.59
C THR A 357 -37.59 32.43 -7.27
N SER A 358 -37.64 31.32 -8.03
CA SER A 358 -38.89 30.71 -8.48
C SER A 358 -38.83 29.19 -8.52
N LYS A 359 -38.74 28.59 -7.34
CA LYS A 359 -39.89 27.84 -6.81
C LYS A 359 -40.13 28.33 -5.38
N ASN A 360 -40.78 29.49 -5.27
CA ASN A 360 -41.40 29.90 -4.02
C ASN A 360 -42.46 30.97 -4.26
N SER A 361 -43.61 30.58 -4.79
CA SER A 361 -44.86 31.18 -4.32
C SER A 361 -45.19 30.53 -2.98
N GLY A 362 -44.50 31.01 -1.93
CA GLY A 362 -45.01 30.90 -0.56
C GLY A 362 -44.04 30.43 0.50
N GLY A 363 -42.84 29.94 0.16
CA GLY A 363 -42.01 29.31 1.18
C GLY A 363 -42.72 28.14 1.80
N LYS A 364 -43.63 27.44 1.10
CA LYS A 364 -44.55 26.46 1.69
C LYS A 364 -44.17 25.02 1.38
N CYS A 365 -44.47 24.11 2.30
CA CYS A 365 -44.20 22.68 2.21
C CYS A 365 -45.27 21.88 2.96
N GLY A 366 -45.44 20.60 2.62
CA GLY A 366 -46.43 19.72 3.25
C GLY A 366 -47.02 18.69 2.29
N LYS A 367 -47.92 17.86 2.79
CA LYS A 367 -48.49 16.69 2.10
C LYS A 367 -49.06 16.98 0.71
N ASP A 368 -49.68 18.14 0.54
CA ASP A 368 -50.32 18.56 -0.72
C ASP A 368 -49.50 19.63 -1.50
N ILE A 369 -48.29 19.97 -1.03
CA ILE A 369 -47.44 21.03 -1.59
C ILE A 369 -46.08 20.50 -2.07
N GLY A 370 -45.51 19.51 -1.36
CA GLY A 370 -44.22 18.91 -1.68
C GLY A 370 -43.10 19.30 -0.71
N LYS A 371 -41.87 18.91 -1.06
CA LYS A 371 -40.68 19.04 -0.21
C LYS A 371 -39.96 20.38 -0.39
N CYS A 372 -39.29 20.82 0.66
CA CYS A 372 -38.40 21.98 0.63
C CYS A 372 -37.12 21.71 -0.19
N PRO A 373 -36.46 22.78 -0.69
CA PRO A 373 -35.17 22.69 -1.36
C PRO A 373 -34.10 21.95 -0.54
N SER A 374 -33.12 21.37 -1.24
CA SER A 374 -32.06 20.56 -0.61
C SER A 374 -31.28 21.37 0.43
N GLY A 375 -31.36 20.96 1.69
CA GLY A 375 -30.72 21.65 2.82
C GLY A 375 -31.67 22.47 3.68
N GLU A 376 -32.92 22.67 3.27
CA GLU A 376 -33.93 23.40 4.04
C GLU A 376 -34.87 22.47 4.82
N CYS A 377 -35.45 23.02 5.88
CA CYS A 377 -36.37 22.35 6.79
C CYS A 377 -37.81 22.77 6.53
N CYS A 378 -38.76 21.85 6.68
CA CYS A 378 -40.18 22.16 6.55
C CYS A 378 -40.81 22.38 7.93
N SER A 379 -41.12 23.62 8.31
CA SER A 379 -41.72 23.94 9.61
C SER A 379 -43.11 23.29 9.80
N LYS A 380 -43.57 23.23 11.06
CA LYS A 380 -44.93 22.75 11.41
C LYS A 380 -46.06 23.54 10.76
N TYR A 381 -45.80 24.77 10.34
CA TYR A 381 -46.76 25.64 9.67
C TYR A 381 -46.74 25.47 8.15
N GLY A 382 -45.99 24.48 7.66
CA GLY A 382 -45.84 24.18 6.26
C GLY A 382 -45.04 25.26 5.54
N TYR A 383 -43.93 25.70 6.14
CA TYR A 383 -43.00 26.65 5.50
C TYR A 383 -41.54 26.19 5.51
N CYS A 384 -40.81 26.43 4.42
CA CYS A 384 -39.40 26.12 4.21
C CYS A 384 -38.46 27.19 4.76
N GLY A 385 -37.35 26.76 5.35
CA GLY A 385 -36.22 27.63 5.71
C GLY A 385 -35.12 26.88 6.46
N THR A 386 -34.00 27.55 6.71
CA THR A 386 -32.78 26.96 7.31
C THR A 386 -32.56 27.31 8.78
N SER A 387 -33.31 28.26 9.33
CA SER A 387 -33.19 28.66 10.75
C SER A 387 -33.93 27.70 11.69
N ASP A 388 -33.59 27.72 12.98
CA ASP A 388 -34.24 26.93 14.04
C ASP A 388 -35.77 27.04 14.07
N LYS A 389 -36.34 28.17 13.63
CA LYS A 389 -37.79 28.37 13.50
C LYS A 389 -38.45 27.37 12.53
N TYR A 390 -37.69 26.89 11.54
CA TYR A 390 -38.15 25.94 10.53
C TYR A 390 -37.63 24.52 10.79
N CYS A 391 -36.41 24.41 11.33
CA CYS A 391 -35.70 23.16 11.55
C CYS A 391 -35.97 22.51 12.91
N GLY A 392 -36.49 23.28 13.87
CA GLY A 392 -36.74 22.82 15.24
C GLY A 392 -38.08 22.10 15.42
N LYS A 393 -38.63 22.20 16.62
CA LYS A 393 -39.82 21.47 17.09
C LYS A 393 -41.03 21.56 16.15
N GLY A 394 -41.50 20.39 15.69
CA GLY A 394 -42.62 20.25 14.76
C GLY A 394 -42.25 20.34 13.27
N CYS A 395 -40.97 20.35 12.93
CA CYS A 395 -40.54 20.22 11.55
C CYS A 395 -41.04 18.90 10.93
N GLN A 396 -41.56 18.97 9.71
CA GLN A 396 -42.14 17.87 8.96
C GLN A 396 -41.05 17.17 8.13
N SER A 397 -40.48 16.08 8.66
CA SER A 397 -39.31 15.38 8.10
C SER A 397 -39.55 14.72 6.74
N GLU A 398 -40.80 14.42 6.41
CA GLU A 398 -41.17 13.91 5.07
C GLU A 398 -41.01 14.99 3.98
N PHE A 399 -41.05 16.27 4.37
CA PHE A 399 -41.06 17.42 3.47
C PHE A 399 -39.87 18.36 3.65
N GLY A 400 -38.91 18.07 4.52
CA GLY A 400 -37.67 18.87 4.68
C GLY A 400 -36.67 18.21 5.66
N LYS A 401 -35.43 18.71 5.69
CA LYS A 401 -34.37 18.18 6.57
C LYS A 401 -34.53 18.71 7.99
N CYS A 402 -35.30 18.04 8.84
CA CYS A 402 -35.48 18.48 10.23
C CYS A 402 -34.25 18.22 11.09
N ASP A 403 -33.93 19.19 11.95
CA ASP A 403 -32.86 19.05 12.93
C ASP A 403 -33.40 18.29 14.14
N THR A 404 -33.22 16.97 14.09
CA THR A 404 -33.67 16.03 15.13
C THR A 404 -32.99 16.26 16.48
N SER A 405 -31.97 17.15 16.56
CA SER A 405 -31.35 17.57 17.82
C SER A 405 -32.17 18.62 18.59
N LYS A 406 -33.18 19.25 17.96
CA LYS A 406 -34.01 20.32 18.56
C LYS A 406 -35.51 20.00 18.64
N ASP A 407 -35.94 18.80 18.25
CA ASP A 407 -37.33 18.35 18.38
C ASP A 407 -37.60 17.73 19.77
N THR A 408 -38.03 18.58 20.69
CA THR A 408 -38.55 18.17 22.00
C THR A 408 -40.05 17.88 21.93
N SER A 409 -40.50 16.90 21.13
CA SER A 409 -41.69 16.09 21.45
C SER A 409 -42.02 15.04 20.37
N LYS A 410 -41.32 13.91 20.44
CA LYS A 410 -41.76 12.50 20.32
C LYS A 410 -40.46 11.68 20.24
N ASN A 411 -39.59 11.76 21.25
CA ASN A 411 -39.77 11.01 22.49
C ASN A 411 -39.69 11.89 23.74
N SER A 412 -40.66 11.73 24.63
CA SER A 412 -40.88 12.58 25.79
C SER A 412 -39.69 12.50 26.78
N GLY A 413 -38.95 13.60 26.91
CA GLY A 413 -38.04 13.85 28.03
C GLY A 413 -36.60 13.36 27.86
N GLY A 414 -36.15 13.07 26.63
CA GLY A 414 -34.83 12.48 26.41
C GLY A 414 -34.73 11.13 27.11
N LYS A 415 -35.82 10.35 27.11
CA LYS A 415 -35.90 9.04 27.74
C LYS A 415 -35.76 7.89 26.75
N CYS A 416 -35.26 6.76 27.21
CA CYS A 416 -35.04 5.53 26.44
C CYS A 416 -35.23 4.29 27.31
N GLY A 417 -35.52 3.15 26.71
CA GLY A 417 -35.75 1.89 27.42
C GLY A 417 -36.79 1.00 26.75
N LYS A 418 -37.02 -0.18 27.35
CA LYS A 418 -37.84 -1.27 26.79
C LYS A 418 -39.24 -0.85 26.34
N ASP A 419 -39.87 0.08 27.06
CA ASP A 419 -41.24 0.55 26.79
C ASP A 419 -41.27 1.98 26.20
N ILE A 420 -40.10 2.56 25.90
CA ILE A 420 -39.96 3.95 25.43
C ILE A 420 -39.30 4.04 24.04
N GLY A 421 -38.38 3.13 23.73
CA GLY A 421 -37.65 3.08 22.45
C GLY A 421 -36.20 3.54 22.53
N LYS A 422 -35.55 3.62 21.36
CA LYS A 422 -34.12 3.90 21.22
C LYS A 422 -33.82 5.40 21.19
N CYS A 423 -32.60 5.75 21.60
CA CYS A 423 -32.05 7.09 21.46
C CYS A 423 -31.73 7.43 19.99
N PRO A 424 -31.67 8.75 19.66
CA PRO A 424 -31.24 9.22 18.35
C PRO A 424 -29.87 8.69 17.92
N SER A 425 -29.63 8.63 16.60
CA SER A 425 -28.41 8.07 16.02
C SER A 425 -27.17 8.79 16.54
N GLY A 426 -26.30 8.07 17.24
CA GLY A 426 -25.08 8.61 17.84
C GLY A 426 -25.17 8.88 19.35
N GLU A 427 -26.35 8.79 19.96
CA GLU A 427 -26.54 8.97 21.39
C GLU A 427 -26.59 7.66 22.18
N CYS A 428 -26.29 7.76 23.46
CA CYS A 428 -26.24 6.66 24.42
C CYS A 428 -27.47 6.66 25.31
N CYS A 429 -27.97 5.48 25.68
CA CYS A 429 -29.09 5.34 26.61
C CYS A 429 -28.58 5.03 28.01
N SER A 430 -28.62 5.99 28.94
CA SER A 430 -28.16 5.79 30.31
C SER A 430 -28.94 4.72 31.08
N LYS A 431 -28.37 4.25 32.20
CA LYS A 431 -29.05 3.29 33.11
C LYS A 431 -30.37 3.79 33.70
N TYR A 432 -30.58 5.11 33.71
CA TYR A 432 -31.80 5.76 34.20
C TYR A 432 -32.83 5.97 33.10
N GLY A 433 -32.56 5.44 31.90
CA GLY A 433 -33.44 5.53 30.76
C GLY A 433 -33.48 6.93 30.18
N TYR A 434 -32.31 7.58 30.03
CA TYR A 434 -32.16 8.88 29.37
C TYR A 434 -31.09 8.89 28.28
N CYS A 435 -31.33 9.61 27.19
CA CYS A 435 -30.45 9.78 26.05
C CYS A 435 -29.46 10.94 26.22
N GLY A 436 -28.24 10.75 25.73
CA GLY A 436 -27.23 11.81 25.63
C GLY A 436 -25.88 11.29 25.13
N THR A 437 -24.94 12.19 24.85
CA THR A 437 -23.63 11.86 24.23
C THR A 437 -22.45 11.92 25.21
N SER A 438 -22.63 12.41 26.43
CA SER A 438 -21.56 12.49 27.44
C SER A 438 -21.37 11.19 28.20
N ASP A 439 -20.21 11.04 28.87
CA ASP A 439 -19.85 9.87 29.68
C ASP A 439 -20.91 9.49 30.73
N LYS A 440 -21.71 10.47 31.21
CA LYS A 440 -22.83 10.25 32.13
C LYS A 440 -23.92 9.34 31.53
N TYR A 441 -24.07 9.34 30.21
CA TYR A 441 -25.06 8.55 29.48
C TYR A 441 -24.44 7.33 28.80
N CYS A 442 -23.20 7.47 28.32
CA CYS A 442 -22.48 6.46 27.55
C CYS A 442 -21.68 5.47 28.40
N GLY A 443 -21.40 5.81 29.65
CA GLY A 443 -20.61 4.98 30.56
C GLY A 443 -21.43 3.90 31.27
N LYS A 444 -20.98 3.57 32.48
CA LYS A 444 -21.48 2.49 33.33
C LYS A 444 -23.00 2.38 33.44
N GLY A 445 -23.54 1.24 33.00
CA GLY A 445 -24.97 0.92 33.02
C GLY A 445 -25.77 1.44 31.82
N CYS A 446 -25.10 1.95 30.79
CA CYS A 446 -25.74 2.27 29.52
C CYS A 446 -26.45 1.04 28.91
N GLN A 447 -27.68 1.23 28.44
CA GLN A 447 -28.56 0.20 27.88
C GLN A 447 -28.32 0.07 26.36
N SER A 448 -27.47 -0.86 25.95
CA SER A 448 -26.98 -1.00 24.57
C SER A 448 -28.06 -1.36 23.53
N GLU A 449 -29.19 -1.92 23.96
CA GLU A 449 -30.33 -2.20 23.08
C GLU A 449 -31.05 -0.92 22.63
N PHE A 450 -30.90 0.15 23.41
CA PHE A 450 -31.62 1.42 23.25
C PHE A 450 -30.70 2.62 22.97
N GLY A 451 -29.38 2.44 22.84
CA GLY A 451 -28.45 3.51 22.46
C GLY A 451 -27.02 2.97 22.27
N LYS A 452 -26.11 3.77 21.70
CA LYS A 452 -24.69 3.37 21.60
C LYS A 452 -24.05 3.47 22.98
N CYS A 453 -23.44 2.41 23.50
CA CYS A 453 -22.76 2.46 24.80
C CYS A 453 -21.25 2.40 24.60
N ASP A 454 -20.53 3.22 25.36
CA ASP A 454 -19.07 3.21 25.36
C ASP A 454 -18.58 2.12 26.32
N THR A 455 -18.36 0.93 25.75
CA THR A 455 -17.91 -0.25 26.50
C THR A 455 -16.49 -0.10 27.05
N SER A 456 -15.78 0.99 26.73
CA SER A 456 -14.47 1.31 27.30
C SER A 456 -14.54 2.04 28.65
N LYS A 457 -15.71 2.58 29.04
CA LYS A 457 -15.91 3.37 30.27
C LYS A 457 -16.88 2.75 31.29
N ASP A 458 -17.29 1.49 31.09
CA ASP A 458 -18.09 0.75 32.07
C ASP A 458 -17.21 0.23 33.22
N THR A 459 -17.03 1.07 34.24
CA THR A 459 -16.41 0.72 35.52
C THR A 459 -17.41 0.19 36.54
N SER A 460 -18.31 -0.74 36.19
CA SER A 460 -18.50 -2.03 36.90
C SER A 460 -19.62 -2.81 36.22
N LYS A 461 -19.42 -4.04 35.78
CA LYS A 461 -18.72 -5.16 36.46
C LYS A 461 -17.49 -5.53 35.64
N ASN A 462 -16.27 -5.42 36.16
CA ASN A 462 -15.84 -6.20 37.30
C ASN A 462 -14.84 -5.44 38.18
N SER A 463 -15.26 -5.15 39.41
CA SER A 463 -14.44 -4.49 40.44
C SER A 463 -13.26 -5.40 40.80
N GLY A 464 -12.06 -5.03 40.38
CA GLY A 464 -10.81 -5.68 40.77
C GLY A 464 -9.99 -6.31 39.64
N GLY A 465 -10.39 -6.10 38.38
CA GLY A 465 -9.65 -6.66 37.24
C GLY A 465 -9.61 -8.19 37.30
N LYS A 466 -10.69 -8.83 37.76
CA LYS A 466 -10.80 -10.29 37.87
C LYS A 466 -11.52 -10.91 36.66
N CYS A 467 -11.38 -12.20 36.44
CA CYS A 467 -12.05 -12.95 35.38
C CYS A 467 -12.14 -14.44 35.74
N GLY A 468 -13.08 -15.16 35.14
CA GLY A 468 -13.28 -16.59 35.39
C GLY A 468 -14.74 -17.03 35.31
N LYS A 469 -14.98 -18.33 35.50
CA LYS A 469 -16.28 -19.01 35.30
C LYS A 469 -17.46 -18.37 36.04
N ASP A 470 -17.23 -17.89 37.26
CA ASP A 470 -18.27 -17.28 38.09
C ASP A 470 -18.19 -15.74 38.14
N ILE A 471 -17.28 -15.16 37.35
CA ILE A 471 -16.91 -13.74 37.40
C ILE A 471 -17.19 -13.02 36.06
N GLY A 472 -16.91 -13.68 34.93
CA GLY A 472 -17.08 -13.13 33.59
C GLY A 472 -15.78 -12.92 32.83
N LYS A 473 -15.90 -12.36 31.61
CA LYS A 473 -14.78 -12.15 30.67
C LYS A 473 -14.09 -10.81 30.92
N CYS A 474 -12.82 -10.74 30.54
CA CYS A 474 -12.04 -9.51 30.49
C CYS A 474 -12.51 -8.56 29.38
N PRO A 475 -12.21 -7.25 29.51
CA PRO A 475 -12.48 -6.26 28.47
C PRO A 475 -11.90 -6.64 27.11
N SER A 476 -12.51 -6.13 26.04
CA SER A 476 -12.11 -6.44 24.66
C SER A 476 -10.64 -6.05 24.42
N GLY A 477 -9.79 -7.04 24.14
CA GLY A 477 -8.35 -6.83 23.94
C GLY A 477 -7.48 -7.29 25.11
N GLU A 478 -8.06 -7.58 26.29
CA GLU A 478 -7.33 -8.06 27.45
C GLU A 478 -7.38 -9.59 27.61
N CYS A 479 -6.38 -10.10 28.32
CA CYS A 479 -6.18 -11.51 28.60
C CYS A 479 -6.60 -11.87 30.02
N CYS A 480 -7.16 -13.06 30.22
CA CYS A 480 -7.53 -13.55 31.55
C CYS A 480 -6.45 -14.49 32.07
N SER A 481 -5.66 -14.06 33.04
CA SER A 481 -4.58 -14.87 33.63
C SER A 481 -5.12 -16.12 34.35
N LYS A 482 -4.24 -17.10 34.60
CA LYS A 482 -4.56 -18.31 35.38
C LYS A 482 -5.04 -18.03 36.81
N TYR A 483 -4.74 -16.84 37.34
CA TYR A 483 -5.15 -16.40 38.68
C TYR A 483 -6.49 -15.65 38.66
N GLY A 484 -7.15 -15.60 37.51
CA GLY A 484 -8.43 -14.96 37.34
C GLY A 484 -8.33 -13.44 37.39
N TYR A 485 -7.31 -12.87 36.74
CA TYR A 485 -7.14 -11.41 36.59
C TYR A 485 -6.93 -11.00 35.13
N CYS A 486 -7.45 -9.83 34.76
CA CYS A 486 -7.36 -9.22 33.44
C CYS A 486 -6.14 -8.33 33.28
N GLY A 487 -5.55 -8.34 32.09
CA GLY A 487 -4.46 -7.44 31.69
C GLY A 487 -3.93 -7.75 30.30
N THR A 488 -3.06 -6.89 29.77
CA THR A 488 -2.54 -6.96 28.39
C THR A 488 -1.09 -7.44 28.28
N SER A 489 -0.39 -7.63 29.40
CA SER A 489 1.01 -8.07 29.38
C SER A 489 1.14 -9.60 29.38
N ASP A 490 2.34 -10.10 29.05
CA ASP A 490 2.66 -11.53 28.99
C ASP A 490 2.32 -12.30 30.28
N LYS A 491 2.32 -11.64 31.44
CA LYS A 491 1.91 -12.20 32.72
C LYS A 491 0.43 -12.64 32.75
N TYR A 492 -0.41 -12.03 31.92
CA TYR A 492 -1.84 -12.29 31.80
C TYR A 492 -2.17 -13.11 30.56
N CYS A 493 -1.46 -12.85 29.46
CA CYS A 493 -1.69 -13.45 28.15
C CYS A 493 -0.95 -14.76 27.91
N GLY A 494 0.08 -15.07 28.70
CA GLY A 494 0.92 -16.25 28.57
C GLY A 494 0.37 -17.50 29.29
N LYS A 495 1.29 -18.30 29.84
CA LYS A 495 1.02 -19.64 30.37
C LYS A 495 -0.14 -19.71 31.39
N GLY A 496 -1.18 -20.48 31.05
CA GLY A 496 -2.38 -20.66 31.87
C GLY A 496 -3.46 -19.59 31.70
N CYS A 497 -3.35 -18.75 30.68
CA CYS A 497 -4.42 -17.83 30.31
C CYS A 497 -5.72 -18.58 29.98
N GLN A 498 -6.85 -18.08 30.50
CA GLN A 498 -8.17 -18.69 30.39
C GLN A 498 -8.91 -18.13 29.16
N SER A 499 -8.82 -18.81 28.02
CA SER A 499 -9.30 -18.32 26.71
C SER A 499 -10.82 -18.14 26.62
N GLU A 500 -11.59 -18.82 27.48
CA GLU A 500 -13.05 -18.60 27.59
C GLU A 500 -13.39 -17.23 28.17
N PHE A 501 -12.47 -16.63 28.93
CA PHE A 501 -12.66 -15.41 29.70
C PHE A 501 -11.73 -14.26 29.29
N GLY A 502 -10.87 -14.42 28.28
CA GLY A 502 -10.01 -13.35 27.75
C GLY A 502 -9.25 -13.81 26.52
N LYS A 503 -8.57 -12.89 25.80
CA LYS A 503 -7.70 -13.28 24.67
C LYS A 503 -6.44 -13.94 25.23
N CYS A 504 -5.99 -15.06 24.68
CA CYS A 504 -4.76 -15.70 25.13
C CYS A 504 -3.77 -15.79 23.98
N ASP A 505 -2.50 -15.52 24.26
CA ASP A 505 -1.43 -15.65 23.29
C ASP A 505 -0.97 -17.11 23.26
N THR A 506 -1.54 -17.88 22.34
CA THR A 506 -1.27 -19.30 22.18
C THR A 506 0.16 -19.59 21.73
N SER A 507 0.93 -18.56 21.31
CA SER A 507 2.35 -18.71 21.00
C SER A 507 3.25 -18.75 22.24
N LYS A 508 2.74 -18.29 23.40
CA LYS A 508 3.47 -18.22 24.68
C LYS A 508 2.96 -19.20 25.75
N ASP A 509 1.89 -19.95 25.47
CA ASP A 509 1.38 -20.98 26.36
C ASP A 509 2.15 -22.31 26.19
N THR A 510 3.25 -22.45 26.91
CA THR A 510 4.00 -23.71 27.04
C THR A 510 3.30 -24.74 27.94
N SER A 511 1.97 -24.70 28.03
CA SER A 511 1.14 -25.74 28.67
C SER A 511 -0.13 -26.06 27.88
N LYS A 512 0.04 -26.48 26.63
CA LYS A 512 -0.68 -27.63 26.04
C LYS A 512 -0.06 -27.99 24.68
N ASN A 513 1.20 -28.43 24.70
CA ASN A 513 1.59 -29.74 24.15
C ASN A 513 3.09 -30.00 24.41
N SER A 514 3.39 -30.63 25.54
CA SER A 514 4.73 -31.09 25.85
C SER A 514 5.11 -32.23 24.91
N GLY A 515 5.87 -31.94 23.84
CA GLY A 515 6.56 -32.94 23.03
C GLY A 515 5.85 -33.39 21.74
N GLY A 516 4.93 -32.60 21.20
CA GLY A 516 4.29 -32.89 19.90
C GLY A 516 3.44 -34.17 19.93
N LYS A 517 2.73 -34.45 21.04
CA LYS A 517 1.87 -35.62 21.20
C LYS A 517 0.39 -35.29 21.03
N CYS A 518 -0.45 -36.26 20.69
CA CYS A 518 -1.89 -36.07 20.51
C CYS A 518 -2.67 -37.35 20.84
N GLY A 519 -3.95 -37.21 21.18
CA GLY A 519 -4.81 -38.35 21.52
C GLY A 519 -5.87 -38.02 22.56
N LYS A 520 -6.69 -39.02 22.90
CA LYS A 520 -7.89 -38.91 23.76
C LYS A 520 -7.66 -38.22 25.11
N ASP A 521 -6.48 -38.40 25.70
CA ASP A 521 -6.11 -37.82 27.01
C ASP A 521 -5.05 -36.71 26.90
N ILE A 522 -4.63 -36.33 25.69
CA ILE A 522 -3.57 -35.33 25.43
C ILE A 522 -4.13 -34.08 24.75
N GLY A 523 -5.03 -34.26 23.78
CA GLY A 523 -5.64 -33.18 23.01
C GLY A 523 -5.27 -33.21 21.53
N LYS A 524 -5.67 -32.14 20.82
CA LYS A 524 -5.50 -32.01 19.37
C LYS A 524 -4.15 -31.41 19.00
N CYS A 525 -3.67 -31.75 17.81
CA CYS A 525 -2.52 -31.10 17.20
C CYS A 525 -2.82 -29.64 16.82
N PRO A 526 -1.77 -28.79 16.71
CA PRO A 526 -1.89 -27.43 16.20
C PRO A 526 -2.63 -27.35 14.86
N SER A 527 -3.26 -26.21 14.59
CA SER A 527 -4.05 -25.99 13.38
C SER A 527 -3.20 -26.22 12.13
N GLY A 528 -3.58 -27.21 11.32
CA GLY A 528 -2.86 -27.60 10.10
C GLY A 528 -2.04 -28.89 10.22
N GLU A 529 -1.85 -29.42 11.42
CA GLU A 529 -1.11 -30.66 11.66
C GLU A 529 -2.01 -31.90 11.79
N CYS A 530 -1.40 -33.06 11.51
CA CYS A 530 -2.01 -34.38 11.56
C CYS A 530 -1.63 -35.09 12.86
N CYS A 531 -2.56 -35.86 13.44
CA CYS A 531 -2.28 -36.71 14.59
C CYS A 531 -2.02 -38.15 14.15
N SER A 532 -0.77 -38.60 14.21
CA SER A 532 -0.40 -39.95 13.77
C SER A 532 -1.04 -41.05 14.63
N LYS A 533 -1.04 -42.29 14.13
CA LYS A 533 -1.52 -43.47 14.87
C LYS A 533 -0.77 -43.73 16.19
N TYR A 534 0.43 -43.15 16.34
CA TYR A 534 1.26 -43.27 17.53
C TYR A 534 1.09 -42.10 18.52
N GLY A 535 0.15 -41.19 18.23
CA GLY A 535 -0.16 -40.06 19.10
C GLY A 535 0.88 -38.96 19.04
N TYR A 536 1.38 -38.65 17.84
CA TYR A 536 2.29 -37.52 17.60
C TYR A 536 1.80 -36.62 16.47
N CYS A 537 2.07 -35.32 16.60
CA CYS A 537 1.72 -34.27 15.67
C CYS A 537 2.79 -34.06 14.60
N GLY A 538 2.37 -33.81 13.37
CA GLY A 538 3.24 -33.45 12.25
C GLY A 538 2.48 -33.26 10.94
N THR A 539 3.15 -32.74 9.92
CA THR A 539 2.53 -32.36 8.63
C THR A 539 2.85 -33.31 7.47
N SER A 540 3.76 -34.27 7.65
CA SER A 540 4.16 -35.21 6.60
C SER A 540 3.23 -36.43 6.51
N ASP A 541 3.29 -37.17 5.42
CA ASP A 541 2.42 -38.33 5.17
C ASP A 541 2.59 -39.46 6.21
N LYS A 542 3.74 -39.49 6.90
CA LYS A 542 3.96 -40.37 8.06
C LYS A 542 2.97 -40.12 9.22
N TYR A 543 2.49 -38.89 9.34
CA TYR A 543 1.54 -38.45 10.37
C TYR A 543 0.11 -38.40 9.84
N CYS A 544 -0.05 -37.98 8.57
CA CYS A 544 -1.35 -37.76 7.94
C CYS A 544 -1.94 -38.99 7.24
N GLY A 545 -1.14 -40.05 7.05
CA GLY A 545 -1.53 -41.27 6.33
C GLY A 545 -2.33 -42.29 7.17
N LYS A 546 -2.24 -43.57 6.78
CA LYS A 546 -3.08 -44.65 7.32
C LYS A 546 -2.94 -44.80 8.85
N GLY A 547 -4.06 -44.60 9.56
CA GLY A 547 -4.14 -44.65 11.02
C GLY A 547 -4.07 -43.28 11.71
N CYS A 548 -4.06 -42.19 10.95
CA CYS A 548 -4.23 -40.84 11.49
C CYS A 548 -5.54 -40.72 12.29
N GLN A 549 -5.46 -40.06 13.45
CA GLN A 549 -6.57 -39.90 14.39
C GLN A 549 -7.31 -38.58 14.10
N SER A 550 -8.36 -38.63 13.29
CA SER A 550 -9.06 -37.44 12.77
C SER A 550 -9.76 -36.59 13.84
N GLU A 551 -10.08 -37.17 15.00
CA GLU A 551 -10.62 -36.42 16.14
C GLU A 551 -9.58 -35.45 16.74
N PHE A 552 -8.28 -35.74 16.56
CA PHE A 552 -7.16 -35.03 17.19
C PHE A 552 -6.21 -34.35 16.20
N GLY A 553 -6.46 -34.42 14.89
CA GLY A 553 -5.67 -33.72 13.86
C GLY A 553 -6.30 -33.84 12.48
N LYS A 554 -5.76 -33.14 11.47
CA LYS A 554 -6.23 -33.28 10.08
C LYS A 554 -5.67 -34.58 9.49
N CYS A 555 -6.50 -35.41 8.87
CA CYS A 555 -6.05 -36.63 8.19
C CYS A 555 -6.30 -36.50 6.69
N LYS A 556 -5.43 -37.12 5.87
CA LYS A 556 -5.55 -37.10 4.40
C LYS A 556 -6.38 -38.28 3.90
#